data_AF-G3YDT1-F1
#
_entry.id   AF-G3YDT1-F1
#
_cell.length_a   1.000
_cell.length_b   1.000
_cell.length_c   1.000
_cell.angle_alpha   90.00
_cell.angle_beta   90.00
_cell.angle_gamma   90.00
#
_symmetry.space_group_name_H-M   'P 1'
#
loop_
_entity.id
_entity.type
_entity.pdbx_description
1 polymer ?
#
loop_
_entity_poly.entity_id
_entity_poly.type
_entity_poly.pdbx_seq_one_letter_code
_entity_poly.pdbx_strand_id
1 'polypeptide(L)'
;MPTLLEVLTRRNPEFIEMLDDGGSLTTNHIYPAVTGKEDWKDFSYKTLVQIFKHALTSDIPEDIIEPPEPKGPNKEDWGEQSTHSFFTQTLFKVVNEALKHAWMVLHNSNEPPQIGTGDKAKCTNQTDDSRFSPDLAIVQPSRKQFLSSKYENLVPGDVKEAKRWNREVEKKDPAKYNLVFRQIQQYSKQIQQRYGIVITGRELVLVRCRLEKIESGIGADRARREPRNPPPRSHTRNPSDITELSSLSSGFEQMSVSGTSYKDDMTNIEFAPLQRVHIPYSAHGPGKLTVRLALWGICMLAAAPGTSTLLQTGYPYDLHSCMQAQGGFFHLSSGEVTSTMPEGAQLVDAPRNLVVANNHSFSAELVRTAERHPSGIGFIVTLQDVTLPRLVVGEANRFWSRVKQQWFRMMLADGEVIWEELEN
;
A
#
# COMPACT_ATOMS: atom_id res chain seq x y z
N MET A 1 -26.36 -16.64 18.60
CA MET A 1 -25.59 -16.26 17.40
C MET A 1 -24.44 -15.40 17.88
N PRO A 2 -23.20 -15.68 17.46
CA PRO A 2 -22.08 -14.81 17.84
C PRO A 2 -22.14 -13.49 17.05
N THR A 3 -21.46 -12.48 17.57
CA THR A 3 -21.14 -11.27 16.78
C THR A 3 -19.88 -11.50 15.95
N LEU A 4 -19.68 -10.68 14.90
CA LEU A 4 -18.44 -10.75 14.13
C LEU A 4 -17.19 -10.48 14.99
N LEU A 5 -17.30 -9.58 15.98
CA LEU A 5 -16.23 -9.29 16.93
C LEU A 5 -15.86 -10.51 17.78
N GLU A 6 -16.85 -11.29 18.22
CA GLU A 6 -16.60 -12.53 18.96
C GLU A 6 -15.83 -13.55 18.10
N VAL A 7 -16.20 -13.72 16.82
CA VAL A 7 -15.47 -14.59 15.89
C VAL A 7 -14.02 -14.13 15.69
N LEU A 8 -13.83 -12.84 15.41
CA LEU A 8 -12.50 -12.26 15.14
C LEU A 8 -11.61 -12.23 16.38
N THR A 9 -12.17 -12.41 17.58
CA THR A 9 -11.39 -12.45 18.83
C THR A 9 -11.15 -13.88 19.36
N ARG A 10 -11.60 -14.92 18.64
CA ARG A 10 -11.30 -16.32 18.98
C ARG A 10 -9.81 -16.62 18.99
N ARG A 11 -9.46 -17.69 19.70
CA ARG A 11 -8.10 -18.22 19.75
C ARG A 11 -7.67 -18.67 18.35
N ASN A 12 -6.45 -18.33 17.97
CA ASN A 12 -5.82 -18.86 16.76
C ASN A 12 -5.44 -20.35 16.93
N PRO A 13 -5.46 -21.15 15.86
CA PRO A 13 -4.97 -22.52 15.89
C PRO A 13 -3.54 -22.62 16.40
N GLU A 14 -3.17 -23.76 16.96
CA GLU A 14 -1.80 -23.96 17.43
C GLU A 14 -0.81 -24.01 16.25
N PHE A 15 0.32 -23.34 16.40
CA PHE A 15 1.42 -23.34 15.44
C PHE A 15 2.73 -23.67 16.17
N ILE A 16 3.46 -24.67 15.69
CA ILE A 16 4.65 -25.22 16.36
C ILE A 16 5.88 -24.96 15.51
N GLU A 17 6.89 -24.33 16.09
CA GLU A 17 8.16 -24.08 15.41
C GLU A 17 9.06 -25.32 15.45
N MET A 18 9.41 -25.88 14.28
CA MET A 18 10.27 -27.06 14.18
C MET A 18 11.71 -26.74 13.73
N LEU A 19 11.96 -25.54 13.21
CA LEU A 19 13.30 -25.16 12.74
C LEU A 19 14.26 -24.88 13.91
N ASP A 20 15.43 -25.51 13.85
CA ASP A 20 16.51 -25.35 14.83
C ASP A 20 17.24 -24.00 14.68
N ASP A 21 17.44 -23.53 13.44
CA ASP A 21 18.08 -22.25 13.12
C ASP A 21 17.31 -21.42 12.09
N GLY A 22 17.51 -20.11 12.17
CA GLY A 22 16.91 -19.15 11.25
C GLY A 22 17.86 -18.88 10.09
N GLY A 23 17.62 -19.51 8.93
CA GLY A 23 18.36 -19.27 7.68
C GLY A 23 18.40 -17.81 7.18
N SER A 24 18.83 -17.61 5.93
CA SER A 24 18.95 -16.27 5.33
C SER A 24 17.58 -15.64 5.04
N LEU A 25 17.52 -14.31 5.14
CA LEU A 25 16.37 -13.51 4.71
C LEU A 25 16.62 -12.97 3.31
N THR A 26 15.54 -12.86 2.54
CA THR A 26 15.56 -12.21 1.21
C THR A 26 16.03 -10.77 1.34
N THR A 27 16.95 -10.37 0.46
CA THR A 27 17.49 -9.02 0.42
C THR A 27 17.86 -8.63 -1.00
N ASN A 28 17.80 -7.33 -1.28
CA ASN A 28 18.31 -6.75 -2.49
C ASN A 28 18.92 -5.38 -2.16
N HIS A 29 20.07 -5.07 -2.78
CA HIS A 29 20.77 -3.81 -2.58
C HIS A 29 19.93 -2.60 -3.02
N ILE A 30 18.98 -2.78 -3.94
CA ILE A 30 18.12 -1.69 -4.42
C ILE A 30 16.92 -1.41 -3.51
N TYR A 31 16.67 -2.23 -2.48
CA TYR A 31 15.57 -1.95 -1.56
C TYR A 31 15.84 -0.66 -0.77
N PRO A 32 14.83 0.20 -0.57
CA PRO A 32 14.98 1.42 0.20
C PRO A 32 15.43 1.10 1.62
N ALA A 33 16.25 1.98 2.21
CA ALA A 33 16.68 1.84 3.59
C ALA A 33 15.53 2.13 4.57
N VAL A 34 15.61 1.57 5.77
CA VAL A 34 14.68 1.90 6.87
C VAL A 34 15.34 2.97 7.72
N THR A 35 14.83 4.21 7.62
CA THR A 35 15.37 5.40 8.30
C THR A 35 14.99 5.46 9.79
N GLY A 36 13.83 4.89 10.14
CA GLY A 36 13.33 4.84 11.50
C GLY A 36 12.10 3.95 11.65
N LYS A 37 11.64 3.78 12.89
CA LYS A 37 10.42 3.03 13.24
C LYS A 37 9.70 3.75 14.38
N GLU A 38 8.38 3.83 14.30
CA GLU A 38 7.52 4.44 15.31
C GLU A 38 6.23 3.62 15.51
N ASP A 39 5.57 3.79 16.66
CA ASP A 39 4.33 3.09 16.95
C ASP A 39 3.16 3.68 16.16
N TRP A 40 2.40 2.85 15.45
CA TRP A 40 1.14 3.25 14.83
C TRP A 40 0.00 3.20 15.85
N LYS A 41 -0.01 4.18 16.75
CA LYS A 41 -0.89 4.20 17.95
C LYS A 41 -2.38 4.12 17.64
N ASP A 42 -2.78 4.66 16.51
CA ASP A 42 -4.19 4.78 16.15
C ASP A 42 -4.78 3.50 15.55
N PHE A 43 -3.95 2.57 15.07
CA PHE A 43 -4.44 1.23 14.73
C PHE A 43 -4.54 0.38 16.00
N SER A 44 -5.69 0.44 16.66
CA SER A 44 -5.94 -0.20 17.96
C SER A 44 -7.29 -0.94 18.00
N TYR A 45 -7.47 -1.85 18.97
CA TYR A 45 -8.77 -2.49 19.22
C TYR A 45 -9.89 -1.46 19.36
N LYS A 46 -9.67 -0.44 20.20
CA LYS A 46 -10.65 0.61 20.48
C LYS A 46 -11.02 1.35 19.20
N THR A 47 -10.03 1.79 18.43
CA THR A 47 -10.26 2.54 17.19
C THR A 47 -11.04 1.69 16.17
N LEU A 48 -10.66 0.42 15.95
CA LEU A 48 -11.37 -0.45 15.01
C LEU A 48 -12.83 -0.71 15.43
N VAL A 49 -13.07 -0.91 16.73
CA VAL A 49 -14.44 -1.08 17.25
C VAL A 49 -15.26 0.21 17.12
N GLN A 50 -14.66 1.39 17.27
CA GLN A 50 -15.35 2.66 17.05
C GLN A 50 -15.69 2.88 15.57
N ILE A 51 -14.73 2.66 14.68
CA ILE A 51 -14.90 2.86 13.22
C ILE A 51 -15.95 1.88 12.67
N PHE A 52 -15.83 0.60 12.99
CA PHE A 52 -16.64 -0.46 12.38
C PHE A 52 -17.67 -1.05 13.34
N LYS A 53 -18.14 -0.26 14.32
CA LYS A 53 -19.08 -0.71 15.36
C LYS A 53 -20.26 -1.47 14.76
N HIS A 54 -20.87 -0.90 13.72
CA HIS A 54 -22.03 -1.47 13.05
C HIS A 54 -21.77 -2.89 12.51
N ALA A 55 -20.69 -3.10 11.74
CA ALA A 55 -20.34 -4.43 11.24
C ALA A 55 -19.89 -5.39 12.35
N LEU A 56 -19.10 -4.90 13.31
CA LEU A 56 -18.51 -5.74 14.35
C LEU A 56 -19.52 -6.25 15.37
N THR A 57 -20.56 -5.48 15.67
CA THR A 57 -21.62 -5.87 16.61
C THR A 57 -22.85 -6.45 15.94
N SER A 58 -22.87 -6.55 14.61
CA SER A 58 -23.96 -7.22 13.91
C SER A 58 -23.94 -8.71 14.21
N ASP A 59 -25.12 -9.27 14.48
CA ASP A 59 -25.31 -10.71 14.62
C ASP A 59 -25.03 -11.38 13.27
N ILE A 60 -24.23 -12.45 13.27
CA ILE A 60 -24.11 -13.30 12.10
C ILE A 60 -25.16 -14.42 12.16
N PRO A 61 -26.02 -14.57 11.13
CA PRO A 61 -27.11 -15.56 11.14
C PRO A 61 -26.62 -16.99 11.37
N GLU A 62 -25.45 -17.30 10.82
CA GLU A 62 -24.74 -18.55 11.05
C GLU A 62 -23.31 -18.22 11.46
N ASP A 63 -22.77 -19.01 12.39
CA ASP A 63 -21.39 -18.84 12.82
C ASP A 63 -20.41 -19.11 11.66
N ILE A 64 -19.29 -18.40 11.63
CA ILE A 64 -18.24 -18.66 10.65
C ILE A 64 -17.58 -19.98 11.02
N ILE A 65 -17.66 -20.94 10.10
CA ILE A 65 -17.11 -22.29 10.29
C ILE A 65 -15.59 -22.19 10.40
N GLU A 66 -15.06 -22.57 11.57
CA GLU A 66 -13.63 -22.71 11.77
C GLU A 66 -13.08 -23.86 10.93
N PRO A 67 -11.96 -23.68 10.23
CA PRO A 67 -11.24 -24.78 9.61
C PRO A 67 -10.89 -25.86 10.64
N PRO A 68 -10.79 -27.14 10.24
CA PRO A 68 -10.37 -28.20 11.16
C PRO A 68 -9.03 -27.87 11.82
N GLU A 69 -8.92 -28.14 13.12
CA GLU A 69 -7.67 -27.90 13.86
C GLU A 69 -6.51 -28.65 13.16
N PRO A 70 -5.44 -27.96 12.75
CA PRO A 70 -4.33 -28.59 12.05
C PRO A 70 -3.63 -29.63 12.94
N LYS A 71 -3.22 -30.76 12.35
CA LYS A 71 -2.59 -31.88 13.05
C LYS A 71 -1.27 -32.26 12.41
N GLY A 72 -0.33 -32.72 13.23
CA GLY A 72 0.99 -33.19 12.81
C GLY A 72 1.70 -32.18 11.91
N PRO A 73 2.22 -32.60 10.73
CA PRO A 73 2.96 -31.70 9.83
C PRO A 73 2.22 -30.43 9.41
N ASN A 74 0.88 -30.43 9.45
CA ASN A 74 0.09 -29.27 9.03
C ASN A 74 0.05 -28.15 10.08
N LYS A 75 0.51 -28.36 11.32
CA LYS A 75 0.68 -27.31 12.34
C LYS A 75 2.13 -26.94 12.62
N GLU A 76 3.07 -27.56 11.91
CA GLU A 76 4.51 -27.47 12.15
C GLU A 76 5.19 -26.53 11.13
N ASP A 77 6.02 -25.61 11.61
CA ASP A 77 6.86 -24.73 10.80
C ASP A 77 8.15 -25.46 10.39
N TRP A 78 8.14 -25.97 9.16
CA TRP A 78 9.28 -26.55 8.46
C TRP A 78 9.93 -25.58 7.46
N GLY A 79 9.55 -24.30 7.49
CA GLY A 79 9.99 -23.29 6.52
C GLY A 79 8.85 -22.44 5.96
N GLU A 80 9.22 -21.41 5.20
CA GLU A 80 8.32 -20.41 4.61
C GLU A 80 7.08 -21.03 3.91
N GLN A 81 7.27 -22.08 3.12
CA GLN A 81 6.16 -22.75 2.41
C GLN A 81 5.15 -23.39 3.38
N SER A 82 5.62 -24.04 4.45
CA SER A 82 4.75 -24.65 5.45
C SER A 82 4.01 -23.59 6.27
N THR A 83 4.70 -22.49 6.63
CA THR A 83 4.10 -21.35 7.32
C THR A 83 3.01 -20.70 6.46
N HIS A 84 3.29 -20.46 5.18
CA HIS A 84 2.33 -19.88 4.23
C HIS A 84 1.10 -20.79 4.06
N SER A 85 1.34 -22.10 3.88
CA SER A 85 0.27 -23.10 3.78
C SER A 85 -0.62 -23.12 5.02
N PHE A 86 -0.03 -23.09 6.21
CA PHE A 86 -0.76 -23.06 7.48
C PHE A 86 -1.71 -21.86 7.55
N PHE A 87 -1.23 -20.63 7.33
CA PHE A 87 -2.09 -19.44 7.41
C PHE A 87 -3.20 -19.42 6.34
N THR A 88 -2.88 -19.88 5.14
CA THR A 88 -3.84 -19.99 4.03
C THR A 88 -4.96 -20.98 4.36
N GLN A 89 -4.65 -22.08 5.03
CA GLN A 89 -5.63 -23.12 5.36
C GLN A 89 -6.44 -22.81 6.63
N THR A 90 -5.96 -21.87 7.46
CA THR A 90 -6.53 -21.52 8.77
C THR A 90 -7.03 -20.07 8.82
N LEU A 91 -6.20 -19.13 9.27
CA LEU A 91 -6.55 -17.75 9.56
C LEU A 91 -7.22 -17.05 8.38
N PHE A 92 -6.65 -17.15 7.18
CA PHE A 92 -7.14 -16.36 6.04
C PHE A 92 -8.53 -16.79 5.59
N LYS A 93 -8.92 -18.06 5.79
CA LYS A 93 -10.30 -18.51 5.51
C LYS A 93 -11.30 -17.81 6.43
N VAL A 94 -11.04 -17.82 7.73
CA VAL A 94 -11.92 -17.18 8.72
C VAL A 94 -12.00 -15.67 8.49
N VAL A 95 -10.86 -15.03 8.22
CA VAL A 95 -10.81 -13.58 7.94
C VAL A 95 -11.55 -13.24 6.65
N ASN A 96 -11.38 -14.00 5.57
CA ASN A 96 -12.07 -13.74 4.30
C ASN A 96 -13.59 -13.92 4.40
N GLU A 97 -14.09 -14.93 5.13
CA GLU A 97 -15.53 -15.05 5.40
C GLU A 97 -16.03 -13.90 6.27
N ALA A 98 -15.27 -13.51 7.30
CA ALA A 98 -15.61 -12.35 8.13
C ALA A 98 -15.67 -11.03 7.31
N LEU A 99 -14.77 -10.86 6.34
CA LEU A 99 -14.80 -9.73 5.41
C LEU A 99 -16.04 -9.76 4.54
N LYS A 100 -16.43 -10.93 4.01
CA LYS A 100 -17.66 -11.10 3.22
C LYS A 100 -18.91 -10.68 3.99
N HIS A 101 -19.04 -11.12 5.25
CA HIS A 101 -20.16 -10.74 6.10
C HIS A 101 -20.18 -9.23 6.37
N ALA A 102 -19.06 -8.66 6.82
CA ALA A 102 -18.96 -7.23 7.10
C ALA A 102 -19.24 -6.38 5.86
N TRP A 103 -18.70 -6.77 4.71
CA TRP A 103 -18.85 -6.03 3.47
C TRP A 103 -20.31 -6.00 2.99
N MET A 104 -21.03 -7.11 3.15
CA MET A 104 -22.46 -7.16 2.89
C MET A 104 -23.23 -6.20 3.80
N VAL A 105 -22.91 -6.17 5.11
CA VAL A 105 -23.57 -5.30 6.09
C VAL A 105 -23.34 -3.81 5.81
N LEU A 106 -22.11 -3.41 5.49
CA LEU A 106 -21.75 -1.99 5.32
C LEU A 106 -22.03 -1.47 3.91
N HIS A 107 -21.89 -2.31 2.89
CA HIS A 107 -21.88 -1.86 1.50
C HIS A 107 -22.91 -2.56 0.60
N ASN A 108 -23.68 -3.52 1.12
CA ASN A 108 -24.67 -4.29 0.36
C ASN A 108 -24.08 -4.88 -0.94
N SER A 109 -22.87 -5.45 -0.84
CA SER A 109 -22.09 -5.93 -1.98
C SER A 109 -21.51 -7.31 -1.70
N ASN A 110 -21.45 -8.14 -2.75
CA ASN A 110 -20.86 -9.48 -2.74
C ASN A 110 -19.38 -9.51 -3.15
N GLU A 111 -18.73 -8.35 -3.25
CA GLU A 111 -17.33 -8.23 -3.68
C GLU A 111 -16.43 -7.64 -2.57
N PRO A 112 -16.24 -8.38 -1.46
CA PRO A 112 -15.40 -7.93 -0.35
C PRO A 112 -13.92 -7.90 -0.74
N PRO A 113 -13.08 -7.16 0.00
CA PRO A 113 -11.65 -7.40 -0.01
C PRO A 113 -11.34 -8.82 0.49
N GLN A 114 -10.24 -9.37 0.00
CA GLN A 114 -9.79 -10.73 0.31
C GLN A 114 -8.27 -10.76 0.44
N ILE A 115 -7.80 -11.53 1.42
CA ILE A 115 -6.40 -11.92 1.52
C ILE A 115 -6.18 -13.07 0.53
N GLY A 116 -5.24 -12.88 -0.39
CA GLY A 116 -4.83 -13.86 -1.39
C GLY A 116 -3.33 -13.92 -1.56
N THR A 117 -2.88 -14.73 -2.52
CA THR A 117 -1.47 -14.83 -2.90
C THR A 117 -1.02 -13.59 -3.67
N GLY A 118 0.21 -13.15 -3.45
CA GLY A 118 0.75 -11.95 -4.08
C GLY A 118 0.78 -11.99 -5.60
N ASP A 119 0.92 -13.18 -6.19
CA ASP A 119 0.88 -13.40 -7.64
C ASP A 119 -0.40 -12.87 -8.31
N LYS A 120 -1.52 -12.87 -7.60
CA LYS A 120 -2.81 -12.37 -8.13
C LYS A 120 -2.82 -10.87 -8.38
N ALA A 121 -1.90 -10.13 -7.76
CA ALA A 121 -1.87 -8.68 -7.76
C ALA A 121 -0.52 -8.12 -8.23
N LYS A 122 0.27 -8.92 -8.96
CA LYS A 122 1.50 -8.47 -9.61
C LYS A 122 1.20 -7.30 -10.57
N CYS A 123 2.00 -6.23 -10.50
CA CYS A 123 1.87 -5.13 -11.45
C CYS A 123 2.17 -5.64 -12.88
N THR A 124 1.49 -5.07 -13.88
CA THR A 124 1.68 -5.47 -15.29
C THR A 124 3.15 -5.45 -15.73
N ASN A 125 3.90 -4.47 -15.25
CA ASN A 125 5.31 -4.25 -15.61
C ASN A 125 6.28 -4.59 -14.48
N GLN A 126 5.86 -5.43 -13.52
CA GLN A 126 6.74 -5.89 -12.45
C GLN A 126 7.79 -6.85 -13.02
N THR A 127 9.00 -6.78 -12.47
CA THR A 127 10.06 -7.74 -12.80
C THR A 127 9.65 -9.18 -12.45
N ASP A 128 10.10 -10.14 -13.25
CA ASP A 128 9.96 -11.58 -12.96
C ASP A 128 10.83 -12.04 -11.77
N ASP A 129 11.70 -11.16 -11.25
CA ASP A 129 12.47 -11.43 -10.04
C ASP A 129 11.53 -11.55 -8.84
N SER A 130 11.41 -12.79 -8.33
CA SER A 130 10.53 -13.15 -7.21
C SER A 130 10.82 -12.36 -5.94
N ARG A 131 12.03 -11.82 -5.77
CA ARG A 131 12.38 -10.95 -4.64
C ARG A 131 11.55 -9.66 -4.60
N PHE A 132 10.95 -9.27 -5.72
CA PHE A 132 10.07 -8.11 -5.79
C PHE A 132 8.60 -8.47 -5.68
N SER A 133 8.27 -9.74 -5.49
CA SER A 133 6.89 -10.21 -5.39
C SER A 133 6.56 -10.50 -3.93
N PRO A 134 5.51 -9.88 -3.36
CA PRO A 134 5.07 -10.22 -2.01
C PRO A 134 4.49 -11.63 -1.97
N ASP A 135 4.57 -12.30 -0.83
CA ASP A 135 3.92 -13.60 -0.61
C ASP A 135 2.38 -13.46 -0.64
N LEU A 136 1.88 -12.35 -0.09
CA LEU A 136 0.47 -12.05 0.10
C LEU A 136 0.07 -10.74 -0.58
N ALA A 137 -1.19 -10.67 -0.99
CA ALA A 137 -1.83 -9.43 -1.40
C ALA A 137 -3.26 -9.37 -0.88
N ILE A 138 -3.67 -8.19 -0.42
CA ILE A 138 -5.08 -7.87 -0.23
C ILE A 138 -5.59 -7.31 -1.56
N VAL A 139 -6.64 -7.94 -2.09
CA VAL A 139 -7.27 -7.54 -3.36
C VAL A 139 -8.77 -7.40 -3.17
N GLN A 140 -9.41 -6.62 -4.04
CA GLN A 140 -10.87 -6.57 -4.13
C GLN A 140 -11.29 -6.88 -5.57
N PRO A 141 -12.28 -7.75 -5.82
CA PRO A 141 -12.67 -8.14 -7.18
C PRO A 141 -12.98 -6.96 -8.12
N SER A 142 -13.67 -5.94 -7.61
CA SER A 142 -14.03 -4.71 -8.32
C SER A 142 -12.85 -3.78 -8.61
N ARG A 143 -11.72 -3.90 -7.90
CA ARG A 143 -10.59 -2.99 -8.03
C ARG A 143 -9.51 -3.56 -8.94
N LYS A 144 -9.28 -2.86 -10.05
CA LYS A 144 -8.31 -3.22 -11.07
C LYS A 144 -7.23 -2.16 -11.19
N GLN A 145 -6.03 -2.59 -11.56
CA GLN A 145 -4.95 -1.66 -11.88
C GLN A 145 -5.36 -0.79 -13.09
N PHE A 146 -4.79 0.42 -13.16
CA PHE A 146 -5.12 1.39 -14.22
C PHE A 146 -5.05 0.77 -15.63
N LEU A 147 -6.19 0.80 -16.34
CA LEU A 147 -6.37 0.24 -17.68
C LEU A 147 -5.88 -1.23 -17.82
N SER A 148 -6.01 -2.04 -16.77
CA SER A 148 -5.55 -3.43 -16.73
C SER A 148 -6.65 -4.36 -16.22
N SER A 149 -6.60 -5.63 -16.61
CA SER A 149 -7.49 -6.68 -16.06
C SER A 149 -6.98 -7.26 -14.74
N LYS A 150 -5.72 -6.98 -14.38
CA LYS A 150 -5.07 -7.44 -13.14
C LYS A 150 -5.66 -6.73 -11.92
N TYR A 151 -5.75 -7.45 -10.80
CA TYR A 151 -6.21 -6.89 -9.54
C TYR A 151 -5.23 -5.86 -9.01
N GLU A 152 -5.76 -4.80 -8.42
CA GLU A 152 -4.97 -3.86 -7.63
C GLU A 152 -4.53 -4.52 -6.32
N ASN A 153 -3.23 -4.47 -6.01
CA ASN A 153 -2.76 -4.85 -4.69
C ASN A 153 -3.01 -3.68 -3.74
N LEU A 154 -3.87 -3.87 -2.75
CA LEU A 154 -4.23 -2.84 -1.76
C LEU A 154 -3.29 -2.87 -0.55
N VAL A 155 -2.76 -4.04 -0.22
CA VAL A 155 -1.81 -4.25 0.88
C VAL A 155 -0.93 -5.44 0.52
N PRO A 156 0.38 -5.24 0.28
CA PRO A 156 1.32 -6.32 0.09
C PRO A 156 1.68 -6.91 1.46
N GLY A 157 2.05 -8.18 1.48
CA GLY A 157 2.57 -8.77 2.70
C GLY A 157 3.50 -9.94 2.47
N ASP A 158 4.27 -10.24 3.51
CA ASP A 158 5.18 -11.37 3.55
C ASP A 158 4.83 -12.31 4.70
N VAL A 159 5.01 -13.59 4.44
CA VAL A 159 5.01 -14.64 5.45
C VAL A 159 6.46 -14.94 5.80
N LYS A 160 6.80 -15.00 7.08
CA LYS A 160 8.16 -15.32 7.51
C LYS A 160 8.15 -16.36 8.60
N GLU A 161 9.20 -17.17 8.64
CA GLU A 161 9.40 -18.13 9.71
C GLU A 161 9.69 -17.39 11.01
N ALA A 162 9.03 -17.82 12.09
CA ALA A 162 9.10 -17.12 13.37
C ALA A 162 10.54 -17.06 13.92
N LYS A 163 11.37 -18.07 13.64
CA LYS A 163 12.79 -18.10 14.04
C LYS A 163 13.65 -17.09 13.28
N ARG A 164 13.29 -16.75 12.04
CA ARG A 164 14.07 -15.83 11.20
C ARG A 164 13.76 -14.37 11.48
N TRP A 165 12.51 -14.08 11.83
CA TRP A 165 12.04 -12.71 12.01
C TRP A 165 11.02 -12.62 13.13
N ASN A 166 11.39 -11.93 14.20
CA ASN A 166 10.49 -11.61 15.30
C ASN A 166 11.08 -10.46 16.15
N ARG A 167 10.33 -9.99 17.14
CA ARG A 167 10.73 -8.92 18.07
C ARG A 167 12.01 -9.19 18.87
N GLU A 168 12.37 -10.45 19.13
CA GLU A 168 13.65 -10.79 19.76
C GLU A 168 14.81 -10.62 18.77
N VAL A 169 14.61 -10.96 17.49
CA VAL A 169 15.59 -10.70 16.42
C VAL A 169 15.83 -9.21 16.28
N GLU A 170 14.80 -8.37 16.37
CA GLU A 170 14.97 -6.91 16.38
C GLU A 170 15.95 -6.43 17.45
N LYS A 171 15.90 -7.02 18.65
CA LYS A 171 16.79 -6.65 19.76
C LYS A 171 18.22 -7.15 19.57
N LYS A 172 18.38 -8.36 19.01
CA LYS A 172 19.69 -9.03 18.86
C LYS A 172 20.43 -8.57 17.61
N ASP A 173 19.71 -8.44 16.49
CA ASP A 173 20.23 -8.07 15.18
C ASP A 173 19.24 -7.15 14.45
N PRO A 174 19.23 -5.84 14.78
CA PRO A 174 18.36 -4.87 14.14
C PRO A 174 18.56 -4.77 12.62
N ALA A 175 19.78 -5.04 12.13
CA ALA A 175 20.12 -4.95 10.71
C ALA A 175 19.43 -6.08 9.93
N LYS A 176 19.51 -7.32 10.42
CA LYS A 176 18.77 -8.47 9.87
C LYS A 176 17.27 -8.24 9.95
N TYR A 177 16.78 -7.77 11.09
CA TYR A 177 15.35 -7.49 11.28
C TYR A 177 14.81 -6.45 10.27
N ASN A 178 15.59 -5.41 9.98
CA ASN A 178 15.19 -4.37 9.02
C ASN A 178 15.11 -4.87 7.57
N LEU A 179 15.74 -5.99 7.19
CA LEU A 179 15.68 -6.50 5.81
C LEU A 179 14.24 -6.73 5.32
N VAL A 180 13.38 -7.28 6.18
CA VAL A 180 11.96 -7.52 5.84
C VAL A 180 11.22 -6.19 5.68
N PHE A 181 11.52 -5.18 6.48
CA PHE A 181 10.91 -3.86 6.31
C PHE A 181 11.39 -3.12 5.08
N ARG A 182 12.65 -3.31 4.66
CA ARG A 182 13.13 -2.82 3.35
C ARG A 182 12.33 -3.43 2.20
N GLN A 183 12.01 -4.72 2.30
CA GLN A 183 11.18 -5.45 1.34
C GLN A 183 9.74 -4.91 1.32
N ILE A 184 9.09 -4.72 2.49
CA ILE A 184 7.75 -4.12 2.57
C ILE A 184 7.71 -2.69 1.98
N GLN A 185 8.71 -1.85 2.27
CA GLN A 185 8.84 -0.53 1.66
C GLN A 185 9.00 -0.61 0.15
N GLN A 186 9.79 -1.57 -0.35
CA GLN A 186 9.93 -1.78 -1.79
C GLN A 186 8.59 -2.12 -2.44
N TYR A 187 7.82 -3.05 -1.86
CA TYR A 187 6.49 -3.37 -2.37
C TYR A 187 5.58 -2.15 -2.34
N SER A 188 5.51 -1.45 -1.20
CA SER A 188 4.73 -0.22 -1.03
C SER A 188 5.07 0.82 -2.09
N LYS A 189 6.36 0.99 -2.42
CA LYS A 189 6.83 1.85 -3.51
C LYS A 189 6.36 1.35 -4.88
N GLN A 190 6.43 0.05 -5.15
CA GLN A 190 6.05 -0.51 -6.45
C GLN A 190 4.54 -0.38 -6.72
N ILE A 191 3.71 -0.62 -5.71
CA ILE A 191 2.25 -0.62 -5.85
C ILE A 191 1.60 0.70 -5.43
N GLN A 192 2.39 1.65 -4.93
CA GLN A 192 1.96 2.97 -4.43
C GLN A 192 0.91 2.90 -3.31
N GLN A 193 0.96 1.86 -2.47
CA GLN A 193 0.08 1.72 -1.31
C GLN A 193 0.84 1.98 -0.02
N ARG A 194 0.12 2.50 0.97
CA ARG A 194 0.71 2.88 2.26
C ARG A 194 0.79 1.76 3.28
N TYR A 195 0.06 0.67 3.10
CA TYR A 195 0.00 -0.40 4.10
C TYR A 195 0.88 -1.57 3.71
N GLY A 196 1.33 -2.33 4.71
CA GLY A 196 2.05 -3.59 4.53
C GLY A 196 1.84 -4.54 5.70
N ILE A 197 2.01 -5.83 5.45
CA ILE A 197 1.80 -6.90 6.44
C ILE A 197 3.04 -7.80 6.51
N VAL A 198 3.45 -8.15 7.72
CA VAL A 198 4.38 -9.27 7.96
C VAL A 198 3.73 -10.20 8.97
N ILE A 199 3.62 -11.49 8.66
CA ILE A 199 3.03 -12.48 9.58
C ILE A 199 3.98 -13.65 9.81
N THR A 200 4.09 -14.08 11.07
CA THR A 200 4.86 -15.23 11.51
C THR A 200 4.06 -16.05 12.52
N GLY A 201 4.55 -17.24 12.87
CA GLY A 201 3.99 -18.06 13.95
C GLY A 201 3.96 -17.41 15.34
N ARG A 202 4.66 -16.30 15.55
CA ARG A 202 4.75 -15.58 16.84
C ARG A 202 3.99 -14.27 16.87
N GLU A 203 3.91 -13.58 15.74
CA GLU A 203 3.32 -12.24 15.68
C GLU A 203 2.87 -11.85 14.27
N LEU A 204 1.90 -10.94 14.24
CA LEU A 204 1.54 -10.14 13.09
C LEU A 204 2.10 -8.73 13.30
N VAL A 205 2.75 -8.18 12.28
CA VAL A 205 3.20 -6.80 12.24
C VAL A 205 2.54 -6.08 11.08
N LEU A 206 1.73 -5.08 11.40
CA LEU A 206 1.15 -4.18 10.41
C LEU A 206 2.04 -2.95 10.27
N VAL A 207 2.24 -2.48 9.05
CA VAL A 207 3.09 -1.35 8.72
C VAL A 207 2.29 -0.29 7.97
N ARG A 208 2.50 0.98 8.30
CA ARG A 208 2.07 2.15 7.53
C ARG A 208 3.29 2.93 7.07
N CYS A 209 3.52 2.93 5.77
CA CYS A 209 4.59 3.63 5.07
C CYS A 209 4.17 5.07 4.78
N ARG A 210 5.12 6.00 4.87
CA ARG A 210 4.99 7.37 4.37
C ARG A 210 6.31 7.80 3.74
N LEU A 211 6.22 8.77 2.85
CA LEU A 211 7.37 9.37 2.18
C LEU A 211 7.81 10.62 2.93
N GLU A 212 9.06 11.03 2.74
CA GLU A 212 9.57 12.34 3.16
C GLU A 212 10.37 12.96 2.02
N LYS A 213 10.25 14.28 1.87
CA LYS A 213 11.05 15.01 0.88
C LYS A 213 12.43 15.24 1.48
N ILE A 214 13.45 14.90 0.71
CA ILE A 214 14.83 15.30 1.01
C ILE A 214 14.89 16.81 0.73
N GLU A 215 15.19 17.62 1.75
CA GLU A 215 15.46 19.03 1.52
C GLU A 215 16.61 19.16 0.52
N SER A 216 16.41 20.01 -0.50
CA SER A 216 17.46 20.36 -1.45
C SER A 216 18.67 20.87 -0.66
N GLY A 217 19.77 20.11 -0.68
CA GLY A 217 20.95 20.45 0.11
C GLY A 217 21.41 21.89 -0.13
N ILE A 218 22.11 22.46 0.86
CA ILE A 218 22.57 23.86 0.98
C ILE A 218 23.37 24.40 -0.25
N GLY A 219 23.63 23.56 -1.25
CA GLY A 219 24.25 23.91 -2.53
C GLY A 219 23.29 24.04 -3.73
N ALA A 220 21.99 23.76 -3.59
CA ALA A 220 21.04 23.79 -4.72
C ALA A 220 20.85 25.19 -5.32
N ASP A 221 20.92 26.23 -4.48
CA ASP A 221 20.84 27.64 -4.90
C ASP A 221 22.21 28.26 -5.22
N ARG A 222 23.30 27.48 -5.13
CA ARG A 222 24.62 27.98 -5.53
C ARG A 222 24.70 27.95 -7.04
N ALA A 223 24.84 29.12 -7.65
CA ALA A 223 25.15 29.26 -9.06
C ALA A 223 26.27 28.28 -9.43
N ARG A 224 25.95 27.34 -10.33
CA ARG A 224 26.91 26.38 -10.86
C ARG A 224 28.08 27.20 -11.40
N ARG A 225 29.27 27.03 -10.80
CA ARG A 225 30.49 27.69 -11.32
C ARG A 225 30.73 27.14 -12.72
N GLU A 226 30.35 27.91 -13.74
CA GLU A 226 30.81 27.64 -15.08
C GLU A 226 32.34 27.79 -15.06
N PRO A 227 33.09 26.75 -15.46
CA PRO A 227 34.52 26.89 -15.61
C PRO A 227 34.75 27.93 -16.70
N ARG A 228 35.34 29.07 -16.33
CA ARG A 228 35.60 30.20 -17.22
C ARG A 228 36.59 29.85 -18.36
N ASN A 229 37.13 28.63 -18.37
CA ASN A 229 37.98 28.07 -19.41
C ASN A 229 37.73 26.55 -19.53
N PRO A 230 37.66 25.97 -20.75
CA PRO A 230 37.62 24.53 -20.92
C PRO A 230 38.89 23.89 -20.34
N PRO A 231 38.78 22.82 -19.53
CA PRO A 231 39.96 22.12 -19.05
C PRO A 231 40.71 21.48 -20.23
N PRO A 232 42.05 21.56 -20.27
CA PRO A 232 42.82 20.83 -21.27
C PRO A 232 42.56 19.32 -21.13
N ARG A 233 42.38 18.66 -22.27
CA ARG A 233 42.20 17.20 -22.37
C ARG A 233 43.44 16.50 -21.79
N SER A 234 43.39 16.07 -20.54
CA SER A 234 44.47 15.25 -19.96
C SER A 234 43.99 14.30 -18.88
N HIS A 235 43.00 13.45 -19.18
CA HIS A 235 42.86 12.15 -18.50
C HIS A 235 42.28 11.13 -19.49
N THR A 236 43.18 10.55 -20.29
CA THR A 236 42.92 9.30 -21.01
C THR A 236 42.80 8.20 -19.96
N ARG A 237 41.60 7.64 -19.77
CA ARG A 237 41.42 6.44 -18.97
C ARG A 237 41.88 5.27 -19.81
N ASN A 238 43.02 4.66 -19.47
CA ASN A 238 43.47 3.41 -20.08
C ASN A 238 42.44 2.32 -19.72
N PRO A 239 41.78 1.68 -20.69
CA PRO A 239 41.01 0.49 -20.46
C PRO A 239 41.96 -0.72 -20.45
N SER A 240 41.86 -1.54 -19.41
CA SER A 240 42.38 -2.89 -19.40
C SER A 240 41.18 -3.86 -19.41
N ASP A 241 40.75 -4.28 -20.61
CA ASP A 241 40.75 -5.67 -21.09
C ASP A 241 40.96 -6.76 -20.01
N ILE A 242 40.22 -7.88 -19.89
CA ILE A 242 39.01 -8.48 -20.49
C ILE A 242 38.67 -9.65 -19.53
N THR A 243 37.41 -10.03 -19.29
CA THR A 243 36.80 -11.19 -19.98
C THR A 243 35.28 -11.02 -20.05
N GLU A 244 34.86 -10.76 -21.28
CA GLU A 244 33.61 -11.09 -21.98
C GLU A 244 32.50 -11.84 -21.22
N LEU A 245 31.34 -11.18 -21.09
CA LEU A 245 30.09 -11.59 -21.76
C LEU A 245 29.32 -10.32 -22.17
N SER A 246 29.35 -10.06 -23.47
CA SER A 246 28.59 -9.13 -24.31
C SER A 246 27.07 -9.42 -24.29
N SER A 247 26.12 -8.58 -24.70
CA SER A 247 26.06 -7.22 -25.27
C SER A 247 24.58 -6.88 -25.44
N LEU A 248 24.01 -5.91 -24.71
CA LEU A 248 22.80 -5.15 -25.08
C LEU A 248 22.65 -3.93 -24.12
N SER A 249 23.50 -2.91 -24.23
CA SER A 249 23.37 -1.69 -23.41
C SER A 249 23.97 -0.42 -24.06
N SER A 250 24.16 -0.41 -25.38
CA SER A 250 24.64 0.78 -26.08
C SER A 250 23.55 1.36 -26.97
N GLY A 251 22.71 2.23 -26.40
CA GLY A 251 21.66 2.89 -27.17
C GLY A 251 20.76 3.88 -26.42
N PHE A 252 21.20 4.52 -25.33
CA PHE A 252 20.36 5.52 -24.67
C PHE A 252 21.11 6.74 -24.07
N GLU A 253 22.32 7.03 -24.55
CA GLU A 253 23.00 8.28 -24.24
C GLU A 253 23.11 9.16 -25.48
N GLN A 254 22.03 9.90 -25.74
CA GLN A 254 22.00 11.25 -26.35
C GLN A 254 20.60 11.50 -26.89
N MET A 255 19.74 12.18 -26.10
CA MET A 255 18.87 13.25 -26.61
C MET A 255 18.51 14.15 -25.43
N SER A 256 19.12 15.34 -25.42
CA SER A 256 18.63 16.48 -24.66
C SER A 256 17.52 17.11 -25.51
N VAL A 257 16.27 16.94 -25.09
CA VAL A 257 15.14 17.72 -25.60
C VAL A 257 14.46 18.38 -24.43
N SER A 258 14.51 19.70 -24.44
CA SER A 258 13.84 20.60 -23.51
C SER A 258 12.35 20.27 -23.41
N GLY A 259 11.97 19.71 -22.29
CA GLY A 259 10.59 19.44 -21.91
C GLY A 259 10.59 19.03 -20.44
N THR A 260 9.76 19.67 -19.63
CA THR A 260 9.55 19.33 -18.22
C THR A 260 8.98 17.91 -18.13
N SER A 261 9.88 16.94 -18.18
CA SER A 261 9.65 15.53 -17.90
C SER A 261 9.39 15.43 -16.41
N TYR A 262 8.16 15.07 -16.03
CA TYR A 262 7.92 14.46 -14.72
C TYR A 262 8.77 13.20 -14.65
N LYS A 263 9.95 13.33 -14.08
CA LYS A 263 10.70 12.20 -13.57
C LYS A 263 10.12 11.90 -12.21
N ASP A 264 9.33 10.85 -12.17
CA ASP A 264 8.93 10.20 -10.93
C ASP A 264 10.07 9.31 -10.41
N ASP A 265 11.30 9.82 -10.50
CA ASP A 265 12.49 9.07 -10.16
C ASP A 265 12.65 8.93 -8.64
N MET A 266 11.77 9.55 -7.85
CA MET A 266 11.81 9.57 -6.39
C MET A 266 13.21 9.98 -5.88
N THR A 267 14.00 10.69 -6.70
CA THR A 267 15.42 10.96 -6.42
C THR A 267 15.62 11.84 -5.20
N ASN A 268 14.61 12.65 -4.86
CA ASN A 268 14.58 13.53 -3.70
C ASN A 268 13.50 13.11 -2.68
N ILE A 269 13.09 11.85 -2.69
CA ILE A 269 12.05 11.34 -1.80
C ILE A 269 12.53 10.03 -1.17
N GLU A 270 12.58 10.02 0.15
CA GLU A 270 12.90 8.83 0.95
C GLU A 270 11.66 8.33 1.69
N PHE A 271 11.78 7.15 2.31
CA PHE A 271 10.79 6.70 3.27
C PHE A 271 11.06 7.39 4.60
N ALA A 272 10.03 7.98 5.17
CA ALA A 272 10.09 8.44 6.55
C ALA A 272 10.03 7.23 7.51
N PRO A 273 10.20 7.45 8.83
CA PRO A 273 10.09 6.38 9.82
C PRO A 273 8.81 5.55 9.67
N LEU A 274 8.97 4.23 9.64
CA LEU A 274 7.87 3.28 9.48
C LEU A 274 6.98 3.25 10.71
N GLN A 275 5.69 3.46 10.52
CA GLN A 275 4.69 3.26 11.56
C GLN A 275 4.33 1.78 11.64
N ARG A 276 4.35 1.18 12.84
CA ARG A 276 4.04 -0.25 13.00
C ARG A 276 3.20 -0.59 14.23
N VAL A 277 2.46 -1.69 14.13
CA VAL A 277 1.77 -2.33 15.26
C VAL A 277 2.21 -3.79 15.34
N HIS A 278 2.59 -4.23 16.53
CA HIS A 278 2.88 -5.63 16.83
C HIS A 278 1.70 -6.28 17.53
N ILE A 279 1.23 -7.40 17.00
CA ILE A 279 0.15 -8.18 17.55
C ILE A 279 0.65 -9.60 17.83
N PRO A 280 0.77 -10.04 19.10
CA PRO A 280 1.16 -11.40 19.42
C PRO A 280 0.19 -12.41 18.79
N TYR A 281 0.72 -13.49 18.22
CA TYR A 281 -0.11 -14.54 17.61
C TYR A 281 -1.03 -15.22 18.64
N SER A 282 -0.60 -15.28 19.90
CA SER A 282 -1.36 -15.81 21.03
C SER A 282 -2.49 -14.89 21.52
N ALA A 283 -2.60 -13.65 21.01
CA ALA A 283 -3.62 -12.70 21.44
C ALA A 283 -5.03 -13.18 21.05
N HIS A 284 -5.87 -13.37 22.06
CA HIS A 284 -7.28 -13.77 21.91
C HIS A 284 -8.13 -13.26 23.08
N GLY A 285 -9.44 -13.22 22.84
CA GLY A 285 -10.48 -12.83 23.78
C GLY A 285 -10.95 -11.38 23.62
N PRO A 286 -12.04 -11.02 24.31
CA PRO A 286 -12.65 -9.69 24.25
C PRO A 286 -11.66 -8.58 24.68
N GLY A 287 -11.83 -7.38 24.13
CA GLY A 287 -11.03 -6.21 24.51
C GLY A 287 -9.60 -6.18 23.96
N LYS A 288 -9.18 -7.19 23.18
CA LYS A 288 -7.82 -7.30 22.65
C LYS A 288 -7.78 -7.18 21.14
N LEU A 289 -6.75 -6.49 20.63
CA LEU A 289 -6.42 -6.53 19.22
C LEU A 289 -5.80 -7.90 18.91
N THR A 290 -6.56 -8.79 18.29
CA THR A 290 -6.11 -10.12 17.87
C THR A 290 -5.58 -10.08 16.44
N VAL A 291 -4.87 -11.14 16.02
CA VAL A 291 -4.36 -11.24 14.63
C VAL A 291 -5.50 -11.22 13.62
N ARG A 292 -6.59 -11.97 13.87
CA ARG A 292 -7.76 -12.01 12.97
C ARG A 292 -8.43 -10.65 12.87
N LEU A 293 -8.66 -9.95 14.01
CA LEU A 293 -9.25 -8.61 14.02
C LEU A 293 -8.36 -7.58 13.31
N ALA A 294 -7.04 -7.66 13.51
CA ALA A 294 -6.09 -6.76 12.87
C ALA A 294 -6.01 -6.99 11.34
N LEU A 295 -5.95 -8.25 10.89
CA LEU A 295 -6.00 -8.59 9.47
C LEU A 295 -7.32 -8.15 8.82
N TRP A 296 -8.45 -8.44 9.49
CA TRP A 296 -9.75 -7.98 9.02
C TRP A 296 -9.81 -6.45 8.95
N GLY A 297 -9.34 -5.75 9.99
CA GLY A 297 -9.37 -4.29 10.06
C GLY A 297 -8.54 -3.64 8.96
N ILE A 298 -7.32 -4.11 8.72
CA ILE A 298 -6.48 -3.55 7.65
C ILE A 298 -7.07 -3.82 6.26
N CYS A 299 -7.74 -4.96 6.04
CA CYS A 299 -8.47 -5.21 4.79
C CYS A 299 -9.62 -4.21 4.59
N MET A 300 -10.43 -3.97 5.63
CA MET A 300 -11.54 -3.02 5.57
C MET A 300 -11.04 -1.59 5.31
N LEU A 301 -9.99 -1.16 6.01
CA LEU A 301 -9.36 0.15 5.80
C LEU A 301 -8.78 0.29 4.38
N ALA A 302 -8.17 -0.77 3.85
CA ALA A 302 -7.51 -0.72 2.55
C ALA A 302 -8.49 -0.72 1.36
N ALA A 303 -9.69 -1.27 1.57
CA ALA A 303 -10.73 -1.35 0.53
C ALA A 303 -11.82 -0.28 0.67
N ALA A 304 -11.80 0.51 1.75
CA ALA A 304 -12.82 1.47 2.09
C ALA A 304 -13.19 2.40 0.90
N PRO A 305 -14.45 2.39 0.44
CA PRO A 305 -14.86 3.13 -0.75
C PRO A 305 -14.61 4.63 -0.62
N GLY A 306 -14.07 5.25 -1.67
CA GLY A 306 -13.86 6.70 -1.71
C GLY A 306 -12.79 7.23 -0.75
N THR A 307 -12.02 6.34 -0.10
CA THR A 307 -10.87 6.70 0.74
C THR A 307 -9.57 6.42 0.02
N SER A 308 -8.53 7.22 0.28
CA SER A 308 -7.19 7.00 -0.28
C SER A 308 -6.34 6.16 0.65
N THR A 309 -5.73 5.12 0.07
CA THR A 309 -4.73 4.27 0.70
C THR A 309 -3.36 4.47 0.08
N LEU A 310 -3.23 5.51 -0.75
CA LEU A 310 -2.03 5.78 -1.51
C LEU A 310 -0.87 6.15 -0.59
N LEU A 311 0.33 5.78 -1.03
CA LEU A 311 1.57 6.17 -0.39
C LEU A 311 1.77 7.69 -0.54
N GLN A 312 1.84 8.40 0.57
CA GLN A 312 1.92 9.87 0.61
C GLN A 312 3.01 10.35 1.56
N THR A 313 3.31 11.66 1.52
CA THR A 313 4.29 12.29 2.41
C THR A 313 3.80 12.42 3.86
N GLY A 314 2.52 12.19 4.11
CA GLY A 314 1.93 12.25 5.44
C GLY A 314 0.44 11.96 5.39
N TYR A 315 -0.12 11.62 6.54
CA TYR A 315 -1.56 11.36 6.72
C TYR A 315 -2.03 12.28 7.86
N PRO A 316 -2.67 13.43 7.53
CA PRO A 316 -2.89 14.50 8.50
C PRO A 316 -3.99 14.22 9.52
N TYR A 317 -4.80 13.18 9.30
CA TYR A 317 -5.96 12.86 10.11
C TYR A 317 -5.83 11.47 10.73
N ASP A 318 -6.34 11.34 11.94
CA ASP A 318 -6.51 10.05 12.59
C ASP A 318 -7.54 9.20 11.82
N LEU A 319 -7.46 7.88 11.95
CA LEU A 319 -8.31 6.89 11.31
C LEU A 319 -9.79 7.15 11.63
N HIS A 320 -10.11 7.56 12.85
CA HIS A 320 -11.47 7.89 13.26
C HIS A 320 -11.82 9.37 13.00
N SER A 321 -11.74 9.78 11.73
CA SER A 321 -12.06 11.14 11.29
C SER A 321 -13.19 11.14 10.27
N CYS A 322 -14.04 12.17 10.32
CA CYS A 322 -15.13 12.39 9.39
C CYS A 322 -15.06 13.77 8.75
N MET A 323 -15.57 13.86 7.54
CA MET A 323 -15.73 15.09 6.79
C MET A 323 -17.22 15.34 6.54
N GLN A 324 -17.64 16.60 6.62
CA GLN A 324 -19.00 16.97 6.25
C GLN A 324 -19.23 16.68 4.75
N ALA A 325 -20.28 15.93 4.43
CA ALA A 325 -20.67 15.60 3.07
C ALA A 325 -22.15 15.94 2.84
N GLN A 326 -22.58 15.92 1.57
CA GLN A 326 -24.00 15.99 1.25
C GLN A 326 -24.72 14.77 1.85
N GLY A 327 -25.72 15.02 2.69
CA GLY A 327 -26.49 13.94 3.34
C GLY A 327 -25.92 13.41 4.66
N GLY A 328 -24.82 13.99 5.18
CA GLY A 328 -24.31 13.64 6.51
C GLY A 328 -22.79 13.80 6.67
N PHE A 329 -22.17 12.80 7.27
CA PHE A 329 -20.75 12.74 7.61
C PHE A 329 -20.10 11.54 6.92
N PHE A 330 -19.14 11.82 6.04
CA PHE A 330 -18.34 10.81 5.35
C PHE A 330 -17.13 10.43 6.23
N HIS A 331 -17.03 9.17 6.61
CA HIS A 331 -15.94 8.68 7.46
C HIS A 331 -14.70 8.31 6.62
N LEU A 332 -13.58 8.98 6.89
CA LEU A 332 -12.38 8.97 6.04
C LEU A 332 -11.64 7.63 5.96
N SER A 333 -11.96 6.68 6.85
CA SER A 333 -11.30 5.37 6.88
C SER A 333 -12.22 4.18 6.60
N SER A 334 -13.54 4.35 6.68
CA SER A 334 -14.51 3.29 6.36
C SER A 334 -15.23 3.55 5.04
N GLY A 335 -15.22 4.78 4.55
CA GLY A 335 -15.93 5.17 3.35
C GLY A 335 -17.45 5.28 3.53
N GLU A 336 -17.95 5.10 4.76
CA GLU A 336 -19.38 5.19 5.05
C GLU A 336 -19.86 6.63 5.19
N VAL A 337 -21.10 6.88 4.78
CA VAL A 337 -21.81 8.14 5.04
C VAL A 337 -22.86 7.90 6.10
N THR A 338 -22.76 8.64 7.21
CA THR A 338 -23.68 8.55 8.34
C THR A 338 -24.47 9.84 8.47
N SER A 339 -25.76 9.76 8.85
CA SER A 339 -26.59 10.97 9.03
C SER A 339 -26.19 11.79 10.25
N THR A 340 -25.62 11.15 11.26
CA THR A 340 -25.15 11.76 12.51
C THR A 340 -23.65 11.52 12.68
N MET A 341 -22.94 12.50 13.24
CA MET A 341 -21.52 12.39 13.52
C MET A 341 -21.23 11.15 14.39
N PRO A 342 -20.35 10.23 13.95
CA PRO A 342 -19.96 9.08 14.75
C PRO A 342 -19.34 9.51 16.09
N GLU A 343 -19.69 8.78 17.15
CA GLU A 343 -19.25 9.09 18.51
C GLU A 343 -17.72 9.01 18.64
N GLY A 344 -17.10 10.12 19.02
CA GLY A 344 -15.65 10.20 19.21
C GLY A 344 -14.85 10.41 17.93
N ALA A 345 -15.49 10.54 16.77
CA ALA A 345 -14.80 10.88 15.54
C ALA A 345 -14.37 12.36 15.52
N GLN A 346 -13.22 12.63 14.92
CA GLN A 346 -12.76 13.99 14.67
C GLN A 346 -13.45 14.57 13.43
N LEU A 347 -14.09 15.74 13.55
CA LEU A 347 -14.60 16.46 12.38
C LEU A 347 -13.45 17.23 11.72
N VAL A 348 -13.30 17.06 10.40
CA VAL A 348 -12.28 17.76 9.61
C VAL A 348 -12.93 18.54 8.47
N ASP A 349 -12.26 19.61 8.05
CA ASP A 349 -12.74 20.47 6.98
C ASP A 349 -12.62 19.79 5.61
N ALA A 350 -13.67 19.93 4.81
CA ALA A 350 -13.62 19.56 3.41
C ALA A 350 -12.77 20.57 2.62
N PRO A 351 -11.96 20.12 1.63
CA PRO A 351 -11.24 21.02 0.76
C PRO A 351 -12.24 21.83 -0.08
N ARG A 352 -12.33 23.14 0.17
CA ARG A 352 -13.38 24.00 -0.41
C ARG A 352 -13.06 24.53 -1.80
N ASN A 353 -11.80 24.52 -2.21
CA ASN A 353 -11.36 25.26 -3.39
C ASN A 353 -10.97 24.32 -4.55
N LEU A 354 -11.45 24.67 -5.74
CA LEU A 354 -10.84 24.20 -6.98
C LEU A 354 -9.45 24.83 -7.11
N VAL A 355 -8.44 24.00 -7.34
CA VAL A 355 -7.06 24.45 -7.50
C VAL A 355 -6.66 24.28 -8.96
N VAL A 356 -6.25 25.37 -9.60
CA VAL A 356 -5.65 25.28 -10.93
C VAL A 356 -4.30 24.58 -10.80
N ALA A 357 -4.14 23.52 -11.57
CA ALA A 357 -2.97 22.68 -11.42
C ALA A 357 -1.76 23.35 -12.09
N ASN A 358 -0.76 23.70 -11.28
CA ASN A 358 0.43 24.43 -11.73
C ASN A 358 1.44 23.55 -12.50
N ASN A 359 1.24 22.24 -12.53
CA ASN A 359 2.11 21.29 -13.24
C ASN A 359 1.39 20.69 -14.46
N HIS A 360 2.12 20.47 -15.55
CA HIS A 360 1.61 19.83 -16.76
C HIS A 360 1.58 18.30 -16.68
N SER A 361 1.95 17.72 -15.53
CA SER A 361 2.10 16.29 -15.35
C SER A 361 1.55 15.78 -14.02
N PHE A 362 0.81 14.67 -14.06
CA PHE A 362 0.25 13.98 -12.88
C PHE A 362 0.47 12.47 -12.97
N SER A 363 0.28 11.74 -11.87
CA SER A 363 0.07 10.29 -11.95
C SER A 363 -1.39 10.01 -12.32
N ALA A 364 -1.59 9.16 -13.32
CA ALA A 364 -2.91 8.75 -13.79
C ALA A 364 -3.68 8.01 -12.69
N GLU A 365 -2.99 7.20 -11.90
CA GLU A 365 -3.55 6.41 -10.80
C GLU A 365 -4.15 7.27 -9.67
N LEU A 366 -3.74 8.53 -9.54
CA LEU A 366 -4.31 9.45 -8.55
C LEU A 366 -5.72 9.95 -8.91
N VAL A 367 -6.11 9.83 -10.18
CA VAL A 367 -7.40 10.32 -10.67
C VAL A 367 -8.48 9.31 -10.32
N ARG A 368 -9.51 9.76 -9.61
CA ARG A 368 -10.71 8.97 -9.33
C ARG A 368 -11.76 9.18 -10.42
N THR A 369 -12.08 10.44 -10.70
CA THR A 369 -12.99 10.84 -11.77
C THR A 369 -12.53 12.14 -12.39
N ALA A 370 -12.94 12.36 -13.64
CA ALA A 370 -12.75 13.62 -14.32
C ALA A 370 -14.03 14.02 -15.05
N GLU A 371 -14.32 15.31 -15.09
CA GLU A 371 -15.44 15.87 -15.83
C GLU A 371 -14.99 17.08 -16.64
N ARG A 372 -15.70 17.40 -17.72
CA ARG A 372 -15.40 18.59 -18.52
C ARG A 372 -15.59 19.84 -17.67
N HIS A 373 -14.64 20.77 -17.73
CA HIS A 373 -14.79 22.04 -17.03
C HIS A 373 -15.97 22.85 -17.62
N PRO A 374 -16.80 23.56 -16.81
CA PRO A 374 -17.97 24.30 -17.30
C PRO A 374 -17.67 25.37 -18.36
N SER A 375 -16.44 25.90 -18.40
CA SER A 375 -16.00 26.83 -19.46
C SER A 375 -15.80 26.17 -20.83
N GLY A 376 -15.89 24.84 -20.90
CA GLY A 376 -15.57 24.06 -22.09
C GLY A 376 -14.08 23.87 -22.33
N ILE A 377 -13.19 24.38 -21.47
CA ILE A 377 -11.73 24.27 -21.63
C ILE A 377 -11.14 23.47 -20.46
N GLY A 378 -10.52 22.33 -20.76
CA GLY A 378 -9.91 21.46 -19.75
C GLY A 378 -10.91 20.64 -18.95
N PHE A 379 -10.45 20.11 -17.81
CA PHE A 379 -11.16 19.15 -17.00
C PHE A 379 -11.09 19.52 -15.51
N ILE A 380 -12.11 19.13 -14.76
CA ILE A 380 -12.09 19.09 -13.30
C ILE A 380 -11.81 17.66 -12.88
N VAL A 381 -10.65 17.46 -12.24
CA VAL A 381 -10.16 16.17 -11.76
C VAL A 381 -10.47 16.04 -10.28
N THR A 382 -11.14 14.96 -9.92
CA THR A 382 -11.32 14.55 -8.53
C THR A 382 -10.33 13.44 -8.22
N LEU A 383 -9.52 13.65 -7.17
CA LEU A 383 -8.49 12.70 -6.77
C LEU A 383 -9.07 11.54 -5.96
N GLN A 384 -8.31 10.44 -5.87
CA GLN A 384 -8.65 9.32 -4.98
C GLN A 384 -8.71 9.77 -3.51
N ASP A 385 -7.79 10.66 -3.11
CA ASP A 385 -7.81 11.25 -1.79
C ASP A 385 -8.79 12.42 -1.74
N VAL A 386 -9.93 12.19 -1.08
CA VAL A 386 -11.01 13.18 -0.91
C VAL A 386 -10.62 14.33 0.01
N THR A 387 -9.53 14.21 0.75
CA THR A 387 -9.01 15.30 1.59
C THR A 387 -8.21 16.31 0.80
N LEU A 388 -7.86 15.99 -0.44
CA LEU A 388 -7.16 16.89 -1.37
C LEU A 388 -8.16 17.68 -2.22
N PRO A 389 -7.80 18.91 -2.63
CA PRO A 389 -8.65 19.71 -3.50
C PRO A 389 -8.85 19.06 -4.86
N ARG A 390 -10.02 19.32 -5.46
CA ARG A 390 -10.27 19.03 -6.87
C ARG A 390 -9.39 19.94 -7.73
N LEU A 391 -8.85 19.38 -8.80
CA LEU A 391 -7.89 20.08 -9.65
C LEU A 391 -8.54 20.51 -10.96
N VAL A 392 -8.26 21.74 -11.40
CA VAL A 392 -8.55 22.18 -12.76
C VAL A 392 -7.29 21.93 -13.60
N VAL A 393 -7.41 21.09 -14.62
CA VAL A 393 -6.33 20.73 -15.54
C VAL A 393 -6.70 21.16 -16.96
N GLY A 394 -5.74 21.65 -17.73
CA GLY A 394 -5.92 21.94 -19.14
C GLY A 394 -5.85 20.68 -20.02
N GLU A 395 -6.22 20.81 -21.29
CA GLU A 395 -6.18 19.71 -22.26
C GLU A 395 -4.75 19.27 -22.62
N ALA A 396 -3.78 20.17 -22.42
CA ALA A 396 -2.35 19.89 -22.63
C ALA A 396 -1.70 19.14 -21.45
N ASN A 397 -2.41 18.96 -20.33
CA ASN A 397 -1.86 18.22 -19.20
C ASN A 397 -1.76 16.73 -19.54
N ARG A 398 -0.63 16.12 -19.16
CA ARG A 398 -0.31 14.72 -19.39
C ARG A 398 -0.32 13.95 -18.07
N PHE A 399 -0.59 12.66 -18.13
CA PHE A 399 -0.73 11.79 -16.97
C PHE A 399 0.15 10.57 -17.16
N TRP A 400 1.17 10.42 -16.31
CA TRP A 400 2.03 9.25 -16.34
C TRP A 400 1.32 8.12 -15.63
N SER A 401 1.15 6.97 -16.28
CA SER A 401 0.77 5.74 -15.58
C SER A 401 2.02 4.95 -15.25
N ARG A 402 2.22 4.64 -13.98
CA ARG A 402 3.27 3.72 -13.56
C ARG A 402 2.94 2.27 -13.93
N VAL A 403 1.67 1.90 -13.89
CA VAL A 403 1.22 0.55 -14.27
C VAL A 403 1.53 0.28 -15.74
N LYS A 404 1.35 1.28 -16.61
CA LYS A 404 1.59 1.18 -18.05
C LYS A 404 2.98 1.62 -18.48
N GLN A 405 3.70 2.39 -17.66
CA GLN A 405 4.97 3.04 -18.00
C GLN A 405 4.86 3.93 -19.25
N GLN A 406 3.75 4.66 -19.35
CA GLN A 406 3.39 5.45 -20.52
C GLN A 406 2.67 6.73 -20.11
N TRP A 407 2.73 7.73 -21.00
CA TRP A 407 1.99 8.97 -20.87
C TRP A 407 0.60 8.84 -21.47
N PHE A 408 -0.38 9.45 -20.80
CA PHE A 408 -1.76 9.54 -21.24
C PHE A 408 -2.22 10.99 -21.24
N ARG A 409 -3.28 11.29 -21.97
CA ARG A 409 -4.07 12.52 -21.79
C ARG A 409 -5.55 12.17 -21.63
N MET A 410 -6.28 13.10 -21.03
CA MET A 410 -7.73 13.01 -20.95
C MET A 410 -8.35 13.62 -22.20
N MET A 411 -9.35 12.95 -22.76
CA MET A 411 -10.10 13.41 -23.92
C MET A 411 -11.60 13.24 -23.68
N LEU A 412 -12.42 14.00 -24.40
CA LEU A 412 -13.86 13.81 -24.40
C LEU A 412 -14.25 12.96 -25.61
N ALA A 413 -14.88 11.81 -25.38
CA ALA A 413 -15.45 10.96 -26.42
C ALA A 413 -16.89 10.62 -26.02
N ASP A 414 -17.85 10.88 -26.91
CA ASP A 414 -19.28 10.63 -26.69
C ASP A 414 -19.85 11.21 -25.38
N GLY A 415 -19.29 12.34 -24.93
CA GLY A 415 -19.70 13.01 -23.69
C GLY A 415 -19.03 12.47 -22.41
N GLU A 416 -18.21 11.44 -22.51
CA GLU A 416 -17.45 10.86 -21.40
C GLU A 416 -15.97 11.20 -21.48
N VAL A 417 -15.31 11.31 -20.32
CA VAL A 417 -13.86 11.52 -20.26
C VAL A 417 -13.16 10.16 -20.39
N ILE A 418 -12.38 10.00 -21.45
CA ILE A 418 -11.57 8.81 -21.72
C ILE A 418 -10.08 9.11 -21.63
N TRP A 419 -9.29 8.04 -21.54
CA TRP A 419 -7.83 8.10 -21.56
C TRP A 419 -7.32 7.78 -22.96
N GLU A 420 -6.48 8.65 -23.50
CA GLU A 420 -5.73 8.38 -24.73
C GLU A 420 -4.25 8.22 -24.40
N GLU A 421 -3.66 7.12 -24.86
CA GLU A 421 -2.22 6.88 -24.79
C GLU A 421 -1.48 7.86 -25.71
N LEU A 422 -0.42 8.46 -25.22
CA LEU A 422 0.45 9.33 -26.01
C LEU A 422 1.60 8.51 -26.55
N GLU A 423 1.76 8.50 -27.87
CA GLU A 423 2.96 7.96 -28.51
C GLU A 423 4.18 8.76 -28.05
N ASN A 424 5.22 8.05 -27.61
CA ASN A 424 6.43 8.62 -27.00
C ASN A 424 7.26 9.48 -27.95
#